data_AF-I1S357-F1
#
_entry.id   AF-I1S357-F1
#
_cell.length_a   1.000
_cell.length_b   1.000
_cell.length_c   1.000
_cell.angle_alpha   90.00
_cell.angle_beta   90.00
_cell.angle_gamma   90.00
#
_symmetry.space_group_name_H-M   'P 1'
#
loop_
_entity.id
_entity.type
_entity.pdbx_description
1 polymer ?
#
loop_
_entity_poly.entity_id
_entity_poly.type
_entity_poly.pdbx_seq_one_letter_code
_entity_poly.pdbx_strand_id
1 'polypeptide(L)'
;MFPTMNLFALILAIPAVLAAPATETRAAGKQVLACACANAAGQTKLDGYCQYIAGGHVNLDGQSYCFPGATWSEYMDTRFTADFCPGYYPGFPKPVCKTVTVCPTIGDYQDIC
;
A
#
# COMPACT_ATOMS: atom_id res chain seq x y z
N MET A 1 -56.28 49.44 27.94
CA MET A 1 -56.23 47.98 28.06
C MET A 1 -55.65 47.46 26.76
N PHE A 2 -54.33 47.27 26.71
CA PHE A 2 -53.61 46.83 25.51
C PHE A 2 -53.28 45.33 25.65
N PRO A 3 -53.65 44.47 24.70
CA PRO A 3 -52.95 43.22 24.52
C PRO A 3 -51.87 43.40 23.45
N THR A 4 -50.62 43.43 23.91
CA THR A 4 -49.41 43.38 23.10
C THR A 4 -49.39 42.03 22.36
N MET A 5 -49.71 42.04 21.06
CA MET A 5 -49.69 40.84 20.23
C MET A 5 -48.25 40.56 19.81
N ASN A 6 -47.67 39.53 20.44
CA ASN A 6 -46.34 38.97 20.19
C ASN A 6 -46.25 38.49 18.73
N LEU A 7 -45.68 39.30 17.85
CA LEU A 7 -45.45 38.93 16.46
C LEU A 7 -44.09 38.22 16.35
N PHE A 8 -44.17 36.89 16.28
CA PHE A 8 -43.31 36.05 15.44
C PHE A 8 -41.80 36.30 15.52
N ALA A 9 -41.17 35.64 16.49
CA ALA A 9 -39.76 35.30 16.43
C ALA A 9 -39.50 34.43 15.20
N LEU A 10 -39.07 35.07 14.12
CA LEU A 10 -38.40 34.46 12.97
C LEU A 10 -37.08 33.85 13.44
N ILE A 11 -37.12 32.61 13.91
CA ILE A 11 -35.91 31.79 14.03
C ILE A 11 -35.87 30.93 12.77
N LEU A 12 -35.18 31.45 11.76
CA LEU A 12 -34.73 30.69 10.61
C LEU A 12 -34.00 29.44 11.11
N ALA A 13 -34.67 28.29 11.09
CA ALA A 13 -34.02 27.00 11.15
C ALA A 13 -33.30 26.78 9.81
N ILE A 14 -32.11 27.37 9.67
CA ILE A 14 -31.18 26.99 8.60
C ILE A 14 -30.60 25.66 9.05
N PRO A 15 -30.92 24.52 8.40
CA PRO A 15 -30.14 23.33 8.63
C PRO A 15 -28.72 23.69 8.17
N ALA A 16 -27.80 23.81 9.12
CA ALA A 16 -26.39 23.70 8.84
C ALA A 16 -26.21 22.27 8.31
N VAL A 17 -26.39 22.10 7.00
CA VAL A 17 -25.88 20.94 6.29
C VAL A 17 -24.38 21.12 6.39
N LEU A 18 -23.80 20.58 7.47
CA LEU A 18 -22.36 20.38 7.54
C LEU A 18 -22.04 19.60 6.28
N ALA A 19 -21.37 20.27 5.35
CA ALA A 19 -20.65 19.61 4.29
C ALA A 19 -19.66 18.70 5.02
N ALA A 20 -20.04 17.43 5.20
CA ALA A 20 -19.11 16.41 5.61
C ALA A 20 -17.95 16.52 4.61
N PRO A 21 -16.69 16.62 5.05
CA PRO A 21 -15.59 16.52 4.13
C PRO A 21 -15.83 15.22 3.37
N ALA A 22 -15.88 15.28 2.04
CA ALA A 22 -15.88 14.08 1.24
C ALA A 22 -14.61 13.34 1.68
N THR A 23 -14.78 12.27 2.45
CA THR A 23 -13.70 11.35 2.72
C THR A 23 -13.30 10.86 1.34
N GLU A 24 -12.24 11.45 0.77
CA GLU A 24 -11.56 10.89 -0.37
C GLU A 24 -11.32 9.44 0.02
N THR A 25 -12.10 8.54 -0.56
CA THR A 25 -12.02 7.13 -0.24
C THR A 25 -10.77 6.65 -0.95
N ARG A 26 -9.60 6.97 -0.39
CA ARG A 26 -8.37 6.26 -0.73
C ARG A 26 -8.71 4.80 -0.47
N ALA A 27 -8.73 4.00 -1.53
CA ALA A 27 -9.06 2.60 -1.40
C ALA A 27 -8.19 1.98 -0.30
N ALA A 28 -8.83 1.17 0.55
CA ALA A 28 -8.21 0.67 1.77
C ALA A 28 -6.91 -0.10 1.43
N GLY A 29 -5.88 0.09 2.25
CA GLY A 29 -4.62 -0.62 2.09
C GLY A 29 -4.81 -2.14 2.14
N LYS A 30 -3.99 -2.87 1.38
CA LYS A 30 -4.02 -4.33 1.26
C LYS A 30 -2.70 -4.92 1.72
N GLN A 31 -2.75 -6.04 2.44
CA GLN A 31 -1.56 -6.81 2.78
C GLN A 31 -1.08 -7.64 1.58
N VAL A 32 0.22 -7.58 1.30
CA VAL A 32 0.90 -8.34 0.23
C VAL A 32 2.23 -8.87 0.74
N LEU A 33 2.82 -9.82 0.00
CA LEU A 33 4.18 -10.30 0.28
C LEU A 33 5.21 -9.47 -0.48
N ALA A 34 6.20 -8.98 0.25
CA ALA A 34 7.44 -8.45 -0.30
C ALA A 34 8.54 -9.51 -0.14
N CYS A 35 9.17 -9.93 -1.24
CA CYS A 35 10.14 -11.02 -1.24
C CYS A 35 11.51 -10.61 -1.77
N ALA A 36 12.54 -11.33 -1.34
CA ALA A 36 13.90 -11.18 -1.80
C ALA A 36 14.64 -12.52 -1.71
N CYS A 37 15.85 -12.57 -2.25
CA CYS A 37 16.75 -13.70 -2.05
C CYS A 37 17.77 -13.34 -0.97
N ALA A 38 17.96 -14.21 0.02
CA ALA A 38 18.83 -14.02 1.16
C ALA A 38 20.02 -14.98 1.18
N ASN A 39 21.13 -14.50 1.74
CA ASN A 39 22.30 -15.31 2.06
C ASN A 39 22.23 -15.90 3.48
N ALA A 40 23.25 -16.67 3.86
CA ALA A 40 23.32 -17.29 5.20
C ALA A 40 23.45 -16.26 6.35
N ALA A 41 23.93 -15.05 6.06
CA ALA A 41 24.04 -13.96 7.02
C ALA A 41 22.73 -13.15 7.16
N GLY A 42 21.68 -13.51 6.43
CA GLY A 42 20.39 -12.80 6.43
C GLY A 42 20.38 -11.52 5.60
N GLN A 43 21.45 -11.24 4.83
CA GLN A 43 21.45 -10.13 3.89
C GLN A 43 20.62 -10.51 2.67
N THR A 44 19.79 -9.59 2.18
CA THR A 44 19.00 -9.79 0.98
C THR A 44 19.69 -9.18 -0.23
N LYS A 45 19.36 -9.72 -1.40
CA LYS A 45 19.72 -9.15 -2.69
C LYS A 45 18.48 -8.98 -3.54
N LEU A 46 18.41 -7.79 -4.12
CA LEU A 46 17.37 -7.34 -5.01
C LEU A 46 18.03 -6.43 -6.05
N ASP A 47 17.77 -6.68 -7.33
CA ASP A 47 18.28 -5.86 -8.43
C ASP A 47 17.12 -5.54 -9.41
N GLY A 48 17.47 -5.18 -10.66
CA GLY A 48 16.51 -4.78 -11.71
C GLY A 48 15.40 -5.79 -12.05
N TYR A 49 15.51 -7.05 -11.60
CA TYR A 49 14.47 -8.05 -11.81
C TYR A 49 13.14 -7.66 -11.15
N CYS A 50 13.17 -6.97 -10.00
CA CYS A 50 11.95 -6.54 -9.33
C CYS A 50 11.13 -5.60 -10.24
N GLN A 51 11.79 -4.64 -10.88
CA GLN A 51 11.14 -3.73 -11.83
C GLN A 51 10.67 -4.46 -13.10
N TYR A 52 11.40 -5.49 -13.55
CA TYR A 52 11.02 -6.29 -14.72
C TYR A 52 9.66 -6.98 -14.55
N ILE A 53 9.33 -7.43 -13.34
CA ILE A 53 8.04 -8.04 -13.00
C ILE A 53 7.00 -7.02 -12.49
N ALA A 54 7.25 -5.72 -12.70
CA ALA A 54 6.44 -4.61 -12.20
C ALA A 54 6.27 -4.55 -10.68
N GLY A 55 7.31 -5.00 -9.98
CA GLY A 55 7.46 -4.84 -8.55
C GLY A 55 8.02 -3.47 -8.15
N GLY A 56 7.73 -3.07 -6.91
CA GLY A 56 8.34 -1.94 -6.23
C GLY A 56 9.38 -2.39 -5.20
N HIS A 57 10.31 -1.50 -4.87
CA HIS A 57 11.35 -1.75 -3.87
C HIS A 57 10.94 -1.17 -2.52
N VAL A 58 11.07 -1.95 -1.46
CA VAL A 58 10.88 -1.50 -0.08
C VAL A 58 12.06 -1.93 0.78
N ASN A 59 12.49 -1.05 1.69
CA ASN A 59 13.49 -1.39 2.70
C ASN A 59 12.81 -1.79 4.00
N LEU A 60 13.04 -3.03 4.45
CA LEU A 60 12.50 -3.60 5.69
C LEU A 60 13.68 -4.11 6.52
N ASP A 61 13.85 -3.60 7.74
CA ASP A 61 14.94 -3.99 8.65
C ASP A 61 16.34 -3.81 8.02
N GLY A 62 16.51 -2.74 7.23
CA GLY A 62 17.78 -2.44 6.55
C GLY A 62 18.09 -3.35 5.35
N GLN A 63 17.13 -4.15 4.90
CA GLN A 63 17.25 -5.07 3.77
C GLN A 63 16.21 -4.73 2.70
N SER A 64 16.56 -4.86 1.42
CA SER A 64 15.65 -4.53 0.31
C SER A 64 14.80 -5.74 -0.10
N TYR A 65 13.52 -5.49 -0.35
CA TYR A 65 12.51 -6.47 -0.78
C TYR A 65 11.72 -5.95 -1.97
N CYS A 66 11.26 -6.87 -2.81
CA CYS A 66 10.37 -6.59 -3.92
C CYS A 66 8.93 -6.86 -3.52
N PHE A 67 8.07 -5.86 -3.59
CA PHE A 67 6.61 -6.01 -3.42
C PHE A 67 5.92 -5.83 -4.78
N PRO A 68 4.67 -6.31 -4.97
CA PRO A 68 3.95 -6.05 -6.20
C PRO A 68 3.64 -4.55 -6.33
N GLY A 69 4.28 -3.84 -7.26
CA GLY A 69 4.13 -2.39 -7.46
C GLY A 69 2.96 -2.00 -8.35
N ALA A 70 2.40 -2.98 -9.06
CA ALA A 70 1.17 -2.84 -9.82
C ALA A 70 0.20 -3.99 -9.49
N THR A 71 -1.10 -3.78 -9.71
CA THR A 71 -2.14 -4.79 -9.49
C THR A 71 -1.99 -6.01 -10.42
N TRP A 72 -1.34 -5.81 -11.57
CA TRP A 72 -0.99 -6.84 -12.55
C TRP A 72 0.44 -7.38 -12.38
N SER A 73 1.18 -6.90 -11.37
CA SER A 73 2.48 -7.46 -11.02
C SER A 73 2.35 -8.93 -10.67
N GLU A 74 3.42 -9.67 -10.92
CA GLU A 74 3.50 -11.06 -10.55
C GLU A 74 3.50 -11.24 -9.02
N TYR A 75 3.07 -12.41 -8.54
CA TYR A 75 3.13 -12.74 -7.12
C TYR A 75 4.58 -12.97 -6.71
N MET A 76 5.07 -12.20 -5.74
CA MET A 76 6.50 -12.17 -5.41
C MET A 76 7.00 -13.53 -4.92
N ASP A 77 6.20 -14.26 -4.16
CA ASP A 77 6.52 -15.60 -3.65
C ASP A 77 6.60 -16.68 -4.74
N THR A 78 6.00 -16.46 -5.91
CA THR A 78 6.12 -17.37 -7.05
C THR A 78 7.33 -17.06 -7.94
N ARG A 79 7.94 -15.88 -7.76
CA ARG A 79 9.12 -15.42 -8.51
C ARG A 79 10.41 -15.53 -7.71
N PHE A 80 10.38 -15.28 -6.41
CA PHE A 80 11.50 -15.50 -5.50
C PHE A 80 11.36 -16.90 -4.89
N THR A 81 11.81 -17.92 -5.62
CA THR A 81 11.72 -19.34 -5.21
C THR A 81 13.08 -19.95 -4.88
N ALA A 82 13.08 -21.15 -4.29
CA ALA A 82 14.31 -21.89 -3.98
C ALA A 82 15.10 -22.31 -5.22
N ASP A 83 14.46 -22.37 -6.39
CA ASP A 83 15.13 -22.62 -7.68
C ASP A 83 15.63 -21.32 -8.32
N PHE A 84 14.84 -20.25 -8.25
CA PHE A 84 15.18 -18.96 -8.85
C PHE A 84 16.36 -18.29 -8.12
N CYS A 85 16.30 -18.23 -6.79
CA CYS A 85 17.28 -17.51 -5.98
C CYS A 85 18.73 -17.96 -6.21
N PRO A 86 19.10 -19.25 -6.14
CA PRO A 86 20.48 -19.67 -6.40
C PRO A 86 20.89 -19.48 -7.87
N GLY A 87 19.96 -19.54 -8.82
CA GLY A 87 20.25 -19.37 -10.25
C GLY A 87 20.48 -17.91 -10.65
N TYR A 88 19.65 -16.99 -10.16
CA TYR A 88 19.69 -15.58 -10.53
C TYR A 88 20.61 -14.75 -9.61
N TYR A 89 20.67 -15.09 -8.32
CA TYR A 89 21.50 -14.40 -7.33
C TYR A 89 22.49 -15.36 -6.66
N PRO A 90 23.62 -15.69 -7.32
CA PRO A 90 24.65 -16.52 -6.72
C PRO A 90 25.10 -15.95 -5.35
N GLY A 91 25.10 -16.80 -4.32
CA GLY A 91 25.39 -16.42 -2.94
C GLY A 91 24.17 -16.05 -2.10
N PHE A 92 22.98 -15.92 -2.71
CA PHE A 92 21.71 -15.63 -2.03
C PHE A 92 20.68 -16.73 -2.34
N PRO A 93 20.88 -17.99 -1.89
CA PRO A 93 20.08 -19.12 -2.35
C PRO A 93 18.68 -19.21 -1.73
N LYS A 94 18.39 -18.45 -0.67
CA LYS A 94 17.17 -18.63 0.13
C LYS A 94 16.11 -17.58 -0.20
N PRO A 95 14.93 -17.94 -0.72
CA PRO A 95 13.84 -16.98 -0.80
C PRO A 95 13.34 -16.61 0.60
N VAL A 96 13.11 -15.32 0.83
CA VAL A 96 12.54 -14.79 2.07
C VAL A 96 11.46 -13.77 1.73
N CYS A 97 10.31 -13.87 2.41
CA CYS A 97 9.19 -12.96 2.22
C CYS A 97 8.74 -12.34 3.54
N LYS A 98 8.26 -11.11 3.48
CA LYS A 98 7.67 -10.36 4.59
C LYS A 98 6.34 -9.78 4.16
N THR A 99 5.38 -9.74 5.08
CA THR A 99 4.11 -9.07 4.83
C THR A 99 4.30 -7.55 4.92
N VAL A 100 3.81 -6.83 3.92
CA VAL A 100 3.74 -5.37 3.90
C VAL A 100 2.33 -4.93 3.55
N THR A 101 1.99 -3.68 3.87
CA THR A 101 0.73 -3.08 3.44
C THR A 101 1.00 -2.15 2.26
N VAL A 102 0.24 -2.31 1.17
CA VAL A 102 0.29 -1.43 0.00
C VAL A 102 -1.01 -0.66 -0.15
N CYS A 103 -0.88 0.57 -0.61
CA CYS A 103 -1.94 1.51 -0.86
C CYS A 103 -2.01 1.77 -2.38
N PRO A 104 -3.21 1.79 -2.98
CA PRO A 104 -3.36 2.16 -4.37
C PRO A 104 -2.90 3.60 -4.60
N THR A 105 -2.27 3.82 -5.75
CA THR A 105 -1.80 5.13 -6.21
C THR A 105 -2.56 5.53 -7.49
N ILE A 106 -1.86 5.99 -8.53
CA ILE A 106 -2.49 6.41 -9.79
C ILE A 106 -2.68 5.18 -10.70
N GLY A 107 -3.91 4.97 -11.18
CA GLY A 107 -4.22 3.85 -12.08
C GLY A 107 -4.08 2.50 -11.39
N ASP A 108 -3.42 1.55 -12.07
CA ASP A 108 -3.19 0.18 -11.59
C ASP A 108 -1.94 0.03 -10.70
N TYR A 109 -1.35 1.14 -10.25
CA TYR A 109 -0.14 1.13 -9.44
C TYR A 109 -0.44 1.20 -7.95
N GLN A 110 0.47 0.67 -7.14
CA GLN A 110 0.38 0.68 -5.68
C GLN A 110 1.78 0.86 -5.07
N ASP A 111 1.84 1.47 -3.89
CA ASP A 111 3.07 1.71 -3.16
C ASP A 111 2.87 1.34 -1.68
N ILE A 112 3.94 1.31 -0.89
CA ILE A 112 3.89 1.03 0.54
C ILE A 112 3.05 2.09 1.25
N CYS A 113 2.10 1.63 2.08
CA CYS A 113 1.56 2.44 3.16
C CYS A 113 2.57 2.42 4.33
#